data_AF-A0A5P8E786-F1
#
_entry.id   AF-A0A5P8E786-F1
#
_cell.length_a   1.000
_cell.length_b   1.000
_cell.length_c   1.000
_cell.angle_alpha   90.00
_cell.angle_beta   90.00
_cell.angle_gamma   90.00
#
_symmetry.space_group_name_H-M   'P 1'
#
loop_
_entity.id
_entity.type
_entity.pdbx_description
1 polymer ?
#
loop_
_entity_poly.entity_id
_entity_poly.type
_entity_poly.pdbx_seq_one_letter_code
_entity_poly.pdbx_strand_id
1 'polypeptide(L)'
;MGHKKYYGYKPKHEHYEVTIYEKKAKVGEHLDFVYEDGECGMNHYFWGSEIDYEYNRHGEVEHNHIWDKENTKKLMLRTGTKNGKALVEAMYERFHEHKGSADFYMRQWCEKRE
;
A
#
# COMPACT_ATOMS: atom_id res chain seq x y z
N MET A 1 -30.54 -22.87 32.22
CA MET A 1 -30.32 -21.66 31.39
C MET A 1 -28.83 -21.61 31.04
N GLY A 2 -28.47 -21.97 29.81
CA GLY A 2 -27.07 -22.03 29.37
C GLY A 2 -26.64 -20.69 28.78
N HIS A 3 -25.68 -20.02 29.41
CA HIS A 3 -25.06 -18.81 28.89
C HIS A 3 -24.30 -19.16 27.59
N LYS A 4 -24.82 -18.71 26.44
CA LYS A 4 -24.08 -18.74 25.17
C LYS A 4 -22.94 -17.74 25.27
N LYS A 5 -21.71 -18.25 25.25
CA LYS A 5 -20.49 -17.45 25.09
C LYS A 5 -20.53 -16.81 23.70
N TYR A 6 -20.68 -15.48 23.64
CA TYR A 6 -20.40 -14.72 22.43
C TYR A 6 -18.89 -14.82 22.18
N TYR A 7 -18.49 -15.72 21.29
CA TYR A 7 -17.14 -15.69 20.74
C TYR A 7 -16.99 -14.36 20.01
N GLY A 8 -16.14 -13.48 20.55
CA GLY A 8 -15.82 -12.19 19.95
C GLY A 8 -15.41 -12.42 18.49
N TYR A 9 -16.20 -11.86 17.59
CA TYR A 9 -15.88 -11.80 16.16
C TYR A 9 -14.59 -10.99 16.05
N LYS A 10 -13.43 -11.65 15.93
CA LYS A 10 -12.23 -10.96 15.49
C LYS A 10 -12.51 -10.55 14.03
N PRO A 11 -12.47 -9.25 13.70
CA PRO A 11 -12.55 -8.83 12.30
C PRO A 11 -11.55 -9.66 11.50
N LYS A 12 -11.98 -10.19 10.36
CA LYS A 12 -11.06 -10.85 9.44
C LYS A 12 -10.04 -9.79 9.03
N HIS A 13 -8.77 -10.02 9.35
CA HIS A 13 -7.69 -9.17 8.90
C HIS A 13 -7.67 -9.20 7.37
N GLU A 14 -7.87 -8.04 6.74
CA GLU A 14 -7.89 -7.89 5.29
C GLU A 14 -6.60 -7.21 4.85
N HIS A 15 -5.77 -7.95 4.11
CA HIS A 15 -4.53 -7.46 3.53
C HIS A 15 -4.49 -7.80 2.04
N TYR A 16 -4.23 -6.79 1.21
CA TYR A 16 -4.04 -6.92 -0.23
C TYR A 16 -2.87 -6.04 -0.65
N GLU A 17 -2.07 -6.52 -1.59
CA GLU A 17 -0.87 -5.84 -2.06
C GLU A 17 -0.72 -6.07 -3.57
N VAL A 18 -0.13 -5.10 -4.25
CA VAL A 18 0.33 -5.25 -5.62
C VAL A 18 1.68 -4.57 -5.81
N THR A 19 2.63 -5.29 -6.40
CA THR A 19 3.89 -4.70 -6.83
C THR A 19 3.65 -3.83 -8.06
N ILE A 20 3.91 -2.53 -7.92
CA ILE A 20 3.80 -1.55 -9.00
C ILE A 20 5.06 -1.60 -9.88
N TYR A 21 6.23 -1.75 -9.25
CA TYR A 21 7.50 -1.81 -9.96
C TYR A 21 8.54 -2.61 -9.17
N GLU A 22 9.32 -3.40 -9.89
CA GLU A 22 10.43 -4.16 -9.32
C GLU A 22 11.61 -4.20 -10.31
N LYS A 23 12.79 -3.83 -9.82
CA LYS A 23 14.05 -3.93 -10.57
C LYS A 23 15.01 -4.89 -9.88
N LYS A 24 15.10 -6.12 -10.40
CA LYS A 24 16.02 -7.15 -9.89
C LYS A 24 17.44 -6.95 -10.40
N ALA A 25 18.30 -6.34 -9.59
CA ALA A 25 19.72 -6.18 -9.88
C ALA A 25 20.55 -6.13 -8.57
N LYS A 26 21.89 -6.04 -8.71
CA LYS A 26 22.81 -5.87 -7.57
C LYS A 26 22.48 -4.62 -6.76
N VAL A 27 22.09 -3.55 -7.46
CA VAL A 27 21.39 -2.39 -6.89
C VAL A 27 19.98 -2.43 -7.46
N GLY A 28 18.97 -2.62 -6.62
CA GLY A 28 17.59 -2.77 -7.04
C GLY A 28 16.62 -1.91 -6.27
N GLU A 29 15.36 -1.99 -6.69
CA GLU A 29 14.28 -1.09 -6.28
C GLU A 29 12.97 -1.87 -6.26
N HIS A 30 12.17 -1.64 -5.24
CA HIS A 30 10.83 -2.20 -5.10
C HIS A 30 9.85 -1.09 -4.75
N LEU A 31 8.70 -1.13 -5.42
CA LEU A 31 7.58 -0.28 -5.14
C LEU A 31 6.30 -1.11 -5.17
N ASP A 32 5.58 -1.13 -4.06
CA ASP A 32 4.28 -1.77 -3.92
C ASP A 32 3.20 -0.77 -3.45
N PHE A 33 1.95 -1.16 -3.63
CA PHE A 33 0.81 -0.49 -3.04
C PHE A 33 0.01 -1.50 -2.22
N VAL A 34 -0.30 -1.12 -0.99
CA VAL A 34 -0.89 -2.02 0.01
C VAL A 34 -2.22 -1.46 0.50
N TYR A 35 -3.15 -2.36 0.78
CA TYR A 35 -4.35 -2.13 1.55
C TYR A 35 -4.35 -3.06 2.76
N GLU A 36 -4.55 -2.52 3.95
CA GLU A 36 -4.60 -3.27 5.20
C GLU A 36 -5.68 -2.71 6.13
N ASP A 37 -6.67 -3.53 6.49
CA ASP A 37 -7.72 -3.22 7.48
C ASP A 37 -8.43 -1.85 7.31
N GLY A 38 -8.58 -1.42 6.05
CA GLY A 38 -9.24 -0.17 5.68
C GLY A 38 -8.30 1.00 5.38
N GLU A 39 -7.00 0.82 5.53
CA GLU A 39 -5.97 1.83 5.31
C GLU A 39 -5.12 1.44 4.11
N CYS A 40 -4.69 2.42 3.33
CA CYS A 40 -3.80 2.16 2.20
C CYS A 40 -2.46 2.85 2.38
N GLY A 41 -1.43 2.17 1.90
CA GLY A 41 -0.05 2.55 2.01
C GLY A 41 0.72 2.17 0.76
N MET A 42 2.01 2.45 0.80
CA MET A 42 2.91 2.18 -0.30
C MET A 42 4.31 2.02 0.27
N ASN A 43 5.00 0.95 -0.09
CA ASN A 43 6.39 0.77 0.28
C ASN A 43 7.26 1.09 -0.92
N HIS A 44 8.26 1.94 -0.71
CA HIS A 44 9.28 2.25 -1.72
C HIS A 44 10.65 2.05 -1.08
N TYR A 45 11.40 1.04 -1.52
CA TYR A 45 12.71 0.74 -0.96
C TYR A 45 13.75 0.34 -2.01
N PHE A 46 15.01 0.63 -1.69
CA PHE A 46 16.19 0.33 -2.49
C PHE A 46 17.05 -0.71 -1.76
N TRP A 47 17.73 -1.58 -2.52
CA TRP A 47 18.72 -2.50 -1.97
C TRP A 47 20.03 -2.47 -2.76
N GLY A 48 21.14 -2.70 -2.05
CA GLY A 48 22.48 -2.88 -2.65
C GLY A 48 23.30 -1.62 -2.90
N SER A 49 22.82 -0.43 -2.54
CA SER A 49 23.57 0.83 -2.47
C SER A 49 24.19 1.05 -1.08
N GLU A 50 25.26 1.85 -0.96
CA GLU A 50 25.85 2.21 0.36
C GLU A 50 24.88 3.04 1.22
N ILE A 51 24.00 3.83 0.59
CA ILE A 51 22.91 4.56 1.27
C ILE A 51 21.87 3.56 1.82
N ASP A 52 21.70 2.41 1.16
CA ASP A 52 20.77 1.35 1.58
C ASP A 52 21.25 0.60 2.82
N TYR A 53 22.55 0.64 3.14
CA TYR A 53 23.10 0.03 4.35
C TYR A 53 22.70 0.79 5.61
N GLU A 54 22.49 2.11 5.54
CA GLU A 54 22.03 2.89 6.69
C GLU A 54 20.52 2.75 6.89
N TYR A 55 19.72 2.84 5.81
CA TYR A 55 18.26 2.69 5.89
C TYR A 55 17.81 1.25 6.21
N ASN A 56 18.43 0.21 5.63
CA ASN A 56 18.06 -1.19 5.93
C ASN A 56 18.62 -1.70 7.26
N ARG A 57 19.72 -1.15 7.81
CA ARG A 57 20.30 -1.59 9.10
C ARG A 57 19.41 -1.26 10.30
N HIS A 58 18.51 -0.30 10.14
CA HIS A 58 17.46 -0.01 11.12
C HIS A 58 16.21 -0.87 10.94
N GLY A 59 16.13 -1.72 9.91
CA GLY A 59 15.04 -2.70 9.74
C GLY A 59 13.66 -2.06 9.48
N GLU A 60 13.61 -0.76 9.24
CA GLU A 60 12.39 0.00 8.98
C GLU A 60 11.98 -0.16 7.51
N VAL A 61 11.58 -1.37 7.12
CA VAL A 61 10.56 -1.51 6.07
C VAL A 61 9.24 -1.18 6.75
N GLU A 62 9.08 0.09 7.12
CA GLU A 62 7.82 0.57 7.69
C GLU A 62 6.79 0.60 6.58
N HIS A 63 5.68 -0.12 6.77
CA HIS A 63 4.45 0.13 6.05
C HIS A 63 4.12 1.61 6.21
N ASN A 64 4.44 2.38 5.17
CA ASN A 64 4.11 3.79 5.15
C ASN A 64 2.65 3.89 4.77
N HIS A 65 1.78 3.85 5.78
CA HIS A 65 0.39 4.23 5.64
C HIS A 65 0.36 5.71 5.24
N ILE A 66 0.19 5.96 3.94
CA ILE A 66 0.05 7.32 3.41
C ILE A 66 -1.36 7.84 3.69
N TRP A 67 -2.33 6.94 3.92
CA TRP A 67 -3.73 7.31 4.15
C TRP A 67 -4.39 6.56 5.32
N ASP A 68 -5.15 7.32 6.10
CA ASP A 68 -6.11 6.80 7.06
C ASP A 68 -7.37 6.21 6.38
N LYS A 69 -8.24 5.57 7.18
CA LYS A 69 -9.48 4.94 6.70
C LYS A 69 -10.45 5.87 5.98
N GLU A 70 -10.48 7.16 6.33
CA GLU A 70 -11.37 8.11 5.66
C GLU A 70 -10.84 8.44 4.27
N ASN A 71 -9.54 8.69 4.16
CA ASN A 71 -8.87 8.98 2.91
C ASN A 71 -8.82 7.75 1.99
N THR A 72 -8.65 6.55 2.53
CA THR A 72 -8.80 5.31 1.76
C THR A 72 -10.22 5.16 1.21
N LYS A 73 -11.27 5.50 1.97
CA LYS A 73 -12.65 5.51 1.43
C LYS A 73 -12.84 6.53 0.31
N LYS A 74 -12.26 7.73 0.43
CA LYS A 74 -12.27 8.74 -0.65
C LYS A 74 -11.58 8.22 -1.90
N LEU A 75 -10.44 7.53 -1.73
CA LEU A 75 -9.72 6.89 -2.82
C LEU A 75 -10.55 5.79 -3.50
N MET A 76 -11.24 4.97 -2.71
CA MET A 76 -12.16 3.95 -3.23
C MET A 76 -13.31 4.55 -4.02
N LEU A 77 -13.93 5.64 -3.52
CA LEU A 77 -14.96 6.37 -4.26
C LEU A 77 -14.43 6.93 -5.58
N ARG A 78 -13.24 7.53 -5.57
CA ARG A 78 -12.60 8.08 -6.77
C ARG A 78 -12.26 7.03 -7.82
N THR A 79 -11.84 5.85 -7.37
CA THR A 79 -11.52 4.70 -8.24
C THR A 79 -12.76 3.88 -8.64
N GLY A 80 -13.92 4.14 -8.03
CA GLY A 80 -15.13 3.34 -8.23
C GLY A 80 -15.04 1.92 -7.66
N THR A 81 -14.11 1.68 -6.72
CA THR A 81 -13.82 0.36 -6.17
C THR A 81 -14.64 0.09 -4.90
N LYS A 82 -14.95 -1.18 -4.64
CA LYS A 82 -15.87 -1.60 -3.56
C LYS A 82 -15.17 -2.38 -2.44
N ASN A 83 -13.93 -2.80 -2.62
CA ASN A 83 -13.12 -3.52 -1.63
C ASN A 83 -11.62 -3.26 -1.86
N GLY A 84 -10.80 -3.63 -0.86
CA GLY A 84 -9.34 -3.41 -0.90
C GLY A 84 -8.66 -4.09 -2.09
N LYS A 85 -9.09 -5.30 -2.48
CA LYS A 85 -8.55 -6.00 -3.65
C LYS A 85 -8.73 -5.21 -4.95
N ALA A 86 -9.95 -4.75 -5.21
CA ALA A 86 -10.26 -3.95 -6.40
C ALA A 86 -9.52 -2.60 -6.37
N LEU A 87 -9.31 -2.03 -5.18
CA LEU A 87 -8.53 -0.82 -5.00
C LEU A 87 -7.06 -1.04 -5.41
N VAL A 88 -6.39 -2.06 -4.88
CA VAL A 88 -4.98 -2.31 -5.23
C VAL A 88 -4.82 -2.59 -6.73
N GLU A 89 -5.72 -3.38 -7.33
CA GLU A 89 -5.75 -3.63 -8.77
C GLU A 89 -5.92 -2.33 -9.58
N ALA A 90 -6.86 -1.46 -9.18
CA ALA A 90 -7.08 -0.17 -9.85
C ALA A 90 -5.86 0.77 -9.75
N MET A 91 -5.14 0.72 -8.63
CA MET A 91 -3.90 1.51 -8.45
C MET A 91 -2.78 0.97 -9.35
N TYR A 92 -2.61 -0.35 -9.44
CA TYR A 92 -1.68 -0.95 -10.39
C TYR A 92 -1.98 -0.55 -11.83
N GLU A 93 -3.21 -0.75 -12.30
CA GLU A 93 -3.61 -0.43 -13.67
C GLU A 93 -3.34 1.03 -14.02
N ARG A 94 -3.52 1.94 -13.06
CA ARG A 94 -3.29 3.37 -13.25
C ARG A 94 -1.81 3.77 -13.25
N PHE A 95 -0.98 3.13 -12.41
CA PHE A 95 0.34 3.67 -12.09
C PHE A 95 1.53 2.80 -12.50
N HIS A 96 1.34 1.53 -12.88
CA HIS A 96 2.44 0.62 -13.25
C HIS A 96 3.32 1.16 -14.40
N GLU A 97 2.75 1.93 -15.32
CA GLU A 97 3.48 2.55 -16.44
C GLU A 97 4.54 3.56 -15.97
N HIS A 98 4.37 4.15 -14.78
CA HIS A 98 5.30 5.13 -14.21
C HIS A 98 6.52 4.49 -13.50
N LYS A 99 6.56 3.16 -13.38
CA LYS A 99 7.71 2.40 -12.84
C LYS A 99 8.18 2.97 -11.49
N GLY A 100 9.49 3.16 -11.31
CA GLY A 100 10.11 3.70 -10.09
C GLY A 100 9.76 5.15 -9.73
N SER A 101 8.93 5.81 -10.54
CA SER A 101 8.38 7.14 -10.23
C SER A 101 6.90 7.12 -9.89
N ALA A 102 6.28 5.95 -9.85
CA ALA A 102 4.85 5.81 -9.61
C ALA A 102 4.45 6.36 -8.24
N ASP A 103 5.32 6.31 -7.24
CA ASP A 103 5.11 6.91 -5.92
C ASP A 103 4.79 8.41 -5.97
N PHE A 104 5.58 9.16 -6.75
CA PHE A 104 5.41 10.59 -6.95
C PHE A 104 4.07 10.87 -7.62
N TYR A 105 3.76 10.17 -8.71
CA TYR A 105 2.50 10.37 -9.45
C TYR A 105 1.27 9.96 -8.63
N MET A 106 1.37 8.91 -7.82
CA MET A 106 0.32 8.46 -6.91
C MET A 106 0.02 9.50 -5.85
N ARG A 107 1.05 10.02 -5.15
CA ARG A 107 0.88 11.08 -4.16
C ARG A 107 0.24 12.32 -4.77
N GLN A 108 0.79 12.80 -5.90
CA GLN A 108 0.22 13.95 -6.60
C GLN A 108 -1.23 13.74 -7.03
N TRP A 109 -1.56 12.55 -7.53
CA TRP A 109 -2.93 12.25 -7.92
C TRP A 109 -3.86 12.30 -6.71
N CYS A 110 -3.51 11.62 -5.62
CA CYS A 110 -4.31 11.57 -4.40
C CYS A 110 -4.43 12.91 -3.66
N GLU A 111 -3.40 13.75 -3.68
CA GLU A 111 -3.40 15.07 -3.00
C GLU A 111 -4.11 16.17 -3.80
N LYS A 112 -4.36 15.98 -5.10
CA LYS A 112 -5.17 16.91 -5.89
C LYS A 112 -6.58 16.99 -5.29
N ARG A 113 -6.86 18.11 -4.61
CA ARG A 113 -8.20 18.52 -4.19
C ARG A 113 -9.07 18.70 -5.43
N GLU A 114 -10.10 17.86 -5.56
CA GLU A 114 -11.29 18.20 -6.36
C GLU A 114 -12.16 19.20 -5.60
#